data_AF-A0A7C7IPM6-F1
#
_entry.id   AF-A0A7C7IPM6-F1
#
_cell.length_a   1.000
_cell.length_b   1.000
_cell.length_c   1.000
_cell.angle_alpha   90.00
_cell.angle_beta   90.00
_cell.angle_gamma   90.00
#
_symmetry.space_group_name_H-M   'P 1'
#
loop_
_entity.id
_entity.type
_entity.pdbx_description
1 polymer ?
#
loop_
_entity_poly.entity_id
_entity_poly.type
_entity_poly.pdbx_seq_one_letter_code
_entity_poly.pdbx_strand_id
1 'polypeptide(L)'
;MEQEGTGEWLLRVLAEEVDLRTPKSSAEKEEEYLKKCAHVTLFGEQRPAAHCELRHCGGALELCTVIVDPEKRGIGLSHELVRLSLERATQDPIVSGQTLGDHSPPLIFSFTRSAALATSLTKGGYRIQPARRRFWRLFLWRSASANLPIFVQLALAKERLGRTIKMLFKDRRKAKQQVGNVGEYHLFTRIAGSLPEREEPMTTDGIVALGMNVARVTDEDLIDEGGSSHQKSAISDQKTHAWDEGE
;
A
#
# COMPACT_ATOMS: atom_id res chain seq x y z
N MET A 1 -12.72 -25.58 10.01
CA MET A 1 -13.03 -24.61 8.93
C MET A 1 -11.77 -24.43 8.12
N GLU A 2 -11.87 -24.50 6.80
CA GLU A 2 -10.73 -24.44 5.87
C GLU A 2 -10.17 -23.02 5.81
N GLN A 3 -8.84 -22.87 5.81
CA GLN A 3 -8.18 -21.57 5.66
C GLN A 3 -8.24 -21.16 4.18
N GLU A 4 -8.74 -19.95 3.87
CA GLU A 4 -8.79 -19.41 2.51
C GLU A 4 -7.36 -19.03 2.08
N GLY A 5 -6.90 -19.59 0.95
CA GLY A 5 -5.58 -19.29 0.40
C GLY A 5 -5.46 -17.85 -0.09
N THR A 6 -4.23 -17.32 -0.19
CA THR A 6 -4.01 -15.94 -0.67
C THR A 6 -4.49 -15.77 -2.11
N GLY A 7 -4.28 -16.78 -2.97
CA GLY A 7 -4.76 -16.74 -4.36
C GLY A 7 -6.27 -16.70 -4.48
N GLU A 8 -6.99 -17.49 -3.67
CA GLU A 8 -8.45 -17.53 -3.64
C GLU A 8 -9.04 -16.20 -3.15
N TRP A 9 -8.50 -15.71 -2.03
CA TRP A 9 -8.88 -14.42 -1.45
C TRP A 9 -8.66 -13.27 -2.45
N LEU A 10 -7.49 -13.22 -3.10
CA LEU A 10 -7.21 -12.20 -4.11
C LEU A 10 -8.15 -12.30 -5.31
N LEU A 11 -8.45 -13.50 -5.79
CA LEU A 11 -9.33 -13.68 -6.94
C LEU A 11 -10.72 -13.10 -6.66
N ARG A 12 -11.25 -13.35 -5.46
CA ARG A 12 -12.54 -12.82 -4.99
C ARG A 12 -12.50 -11.30 -4.81
N VAL A 13 -11.59 -10.80 -3.99
CA VAL A 13 -11.55 -9.36 -3.63
C VAL A 13 -11.18 -8.49 -4.84
N LEU A 14 -10.25 -8.95 -5.70
CA LEU A 14 -9.94 -8.26 -6.95
C LEU A 14 -11.07 -8.32 -7.95
N ALA A 15 -12.00 -9.27 -7.91
CA ALA A 15 -13.17 -9.22 -8.80
C ALA A 15 -14.11 -8.06 -8.42
N GLU A 16 -14.26 -7.80 -7.12
CA GLU A 16 -15.16 -6.80 -6.56
C GLU A 16 -14.61 -5.36 -6.68
N GLU A 17 -13.31 -5.18 -6.44
CA GLU A 17 -12.68 -3.85 -6.38
C GLU A 17 -12.39 -3.27 -7.77
N VAL A 18 -13.28 -2.41 -8.28
CA VAL A 18 -13.22 -1.88 -9.66
C VAL A 18 -12.03 -0.97 -9.95
N ASP A 19 -11.47 -0.33 -8.93
CA ASP A 19 -10.34 0.60 -9.05
C ASP A 19 -8.98 -0.12 -9.17
N LEU A 20 -8.96 -1.45 -9.03
CA LEU A 20 -7.74 -2.27 -9.01
C LEU A 20 -7.58 -3.11 -10.28
N ARG A 21 -6.45 -3.81 -10.41
CA ARG A 21 -6.21 -4.73 -11.54
C ARG A 21 -7.27 -5.83 -11.59
N THR A 22 -7.53 -6.35 -12.80
CA THR A 22 -8.32 -7.58 -12.94
C THR A 22 -7.58 -8.75 -12.28
N PRO A 23 -8.31 -9.66 -11.61
CA PRO A 23 -7.72 -10.91 -11.13
C PRO A 23 -7.13 -11.73 -12.29
N LYS A 24 -6.23 -12.65 -11.95
CA LYS A 24 -5.83 -13.74 -12.86
C LYS A 24 -7.01 -14.69 -13.07
N SER A 25 -6.85 -15.64 -13.97
CA SER A 25 -7.94 -16.55 -14.33
C SER A 25 -8.25 -17.63 -13.29
N SER A 26 -7.37 -17.83 -12.31
CA SER A 26 -7.53 -18.84 -11.23
C SER A 26 -6.66 -18.49 -10.03
N ALA A 27 -6.93 -19.10 -8.87
CA ALA A 27 -6.20 -18.86 -7.62
C ALA A 27 -4.72 -19.25 -7.75
N GLU A 28 -4.42 -20.37 -8.41
CA GLU A 28 -3.04 -20.86 -8.61
C GLU A 28 -2.23 -19.87 -9.44
N LYS A 29 -2.87 -19.20 -10.41
CA LYS A 29 -2.21 -18.17 -11.21
C LYS A 29 -2.02 -16.86 -10.46
N GLU A 30 -2.88 -16.54 -9.49
CA GLU A 30 -2.61 -15.45 -8.55
C GLU A 30 -1.38 -15.79 -7.71
N GLU A 31 -1.29 -17.00 -7.16
CA GLU A 31 -0.13 -17.43 -6.37
C GLU A 31 1.16 -17.47 -7.19
N GLU A 32 1.11 -18.00 -8.41
CA GLU A 32 2.28 -18.01 -9.31
C GLU A 32 2.73 -16.58 -9.66
N TYR A 33 1.78 -15.65 -9.78
CA TYR A 33 2.09 -14.25 -9.99
C TYR A 33 2.73 -13.61 -8.75
N LEU A 34 2.23 -13.92 -7.55
CA LEU A 34 2.79 -13.42 -6.29
C LEU A 34 4.23 -13.88 -6.06
N LYS A 35 4.61 -15.08 -6.50
CA LYS A 35 6.01 -15.56 -6.46
C LYS A 35 6.98 -14.67 -7.26
N LYS A 36 6.47 -13.90 -8.22
CA LYS A 36 7.25 -13.02 -9.11
C LYS A 36 7.03 -11.53 -8.81
N CYS A 37 6.18 -11.21 -7.84
CA CYS A 37 5.78 -9.85 -7.52
C CYS A 37 6.20 -9.52 -6.09
N ALA A 38 6.87 -8.38 -5.90
CA ALA A 38 7.08 -7.85 -4.57
C ALA A 38 5.71 -7.49 -3.96
N HIS A 39 5.44 -7.98 -2.77
CA HIS A 39 4.17 -7.75 -2.09
C HIS A 39 4.32 -7.86 -0.57
N VAL A 40 3.33 -7.34 0.15
CA VAL A 40 3.15 -7.50 1.59
C VAL A 40 1.73 -8.00 1.81
N THR A 41 1.59 -9.07 2.60
CA THR A 41 0.28 -9.61 3.00
C THR A 41 0.19 -9.65 4.52
N LEU A 42 -0.88 -9.08 5.05
CA LEU A 42 -1.28 -9.25 6.44
C LEU A 42 -2.27 -10.40 6.50
N PHE A 43 -2.01 -11.37 7.35
CA PHE A 43 -2.88 -12.51 7.60
C PHE A 43 -3.66 -12.28 8.89
N GLY A 44 -4.96 -12.61 8.88
CA GLY A 44 -5.68 -12.88 10.12
C GLY A 44 -5.88 -14.38 10.28
N GLU A 45 -6.66 -14.77 11.29
CA GLU A 45 -6.76 -16.17 11.74
C GLU A 45 -7.13 -17.19 10.64
N GLN A 46 -8.06 -16.85 9.75
CA GLN A 46 -8.62 -17.81 8.78
C GLN A 46 -8.33 -17.48 7.32
N ARG A 47 -7.94 -16.23 7.03
CA ARG A 47 -7.78 -15.71 5.67
C ARG A 47 -6.94 -14.42 5.69
N PRO A 48 -6.34 -14.03 4.55
CA PRO A 48 -5.68 -12.74 4.43
C PRO A 48 -6.59 -11.59 4.89
N ALA A 49 -5.98 -10.62 5.55
CA ALA A 49 -6.64 -9.44 6.10
C ALA A 49 -6.37 -8.19 5.27
N ALA A 50 -5.17 -8.09 4.70
CA ALA A 50 -4.79 -6.99 3.82
C ALA A 50 -3.66 -7.41 2.88
N HIS A 51 -3.54 -6.76 1.73
CA HIS A 51 -2.52 -7.06 0.74
C HIS A 51 -2.09 -5.79 -0.01
N CYS A 52 -0.79 -5.68 -0.28
CA CYS A 52 -0.19 -4.62 -1.07
C CYS A 52 0.80 -5.19 -2.07
N GLU A 53 0.62 -4.89 -3.36
CA GLU A 53 1.62 -5.14 -4.40
C GLU A 53 2.54 -3.93 -4.60
N LEU A 54 3.85 -4.18 -4.56
CA LEU A 54 4.90 -3.22 -4.88
C LEU A 54 5.40 -3.47 -6.31
N ARG A 55 5.34 -2.44 -7.14
CA ARG A 55 5.69 -2.57 -8.55
C ARG A 55 6.74 -1.57 -8.97
N HIS A 56 7.77 -2.06 -9.64
CA HIS A 56 8.77 -1.19 -10.26
C HIS A 56 8.20 -0.49 -11.51
N CYS A 57 8.36 0.84 -11.56
CA CYS A 57 7.89 1.68 -12.64
C CYS A 57 8.92 2.79 -12.95
N GLY A 58 9.77 2.55 -13.94
CA GLY A 58 10.69 3.57 -14.47
C GLY A 58 11.69 4.12 -13.44
N GLY A 59 12.22 3.28 -12.55
CA GLY A 59 13.15 3.68 -11.48
C GLY A 59 12.48 4.08 -10.16
N ALA A 60 11.15 4.01 -10.10
CA ALA A 60 10.35 4.27 -8.91
C ALA A 60 9.52 3.04 -8.54
N LEU A 61 8.93 3.05 -7.34
CA LEU A 61 8.05 2.00 -6.84
C LEU A 61 6.60 2.51 -6.73
N GLU A 62 5.66 1.75 -7.26
CA GLU A 62 4.23 1.99 -7.14
C GLU A 62 3.62 1.03 -6.11
N LEU A 63 2.89 1.57 -5.11
CA LEU A 63 1.95 0.77 -4.32
C LEU A 63 0.64 0.67 -5.11
N CYS A 64 0.45 -0.44 -5.81
CA CYS A 64 -0.53 -0.53 -6.91
C CYS A 64 -1.81 -1.31 -6.57
N THR A 65 -1.74 -2.25 -5.63
CA THR A 65 -2.87 -3.11 -5.24
C THR A 65 -2.99 -3.10 -3.72
N VAL A 66 -3.33 -1.94 -3.14
CA VAL A 66 -3.50 -1.80 -1.68
C VAL A 66 -4.95 -2.12 -1.31
N ILE A 67 -5.14 -3.23 -0.61
CA ILE A 67 -6.47 -3.74 -0.28
C ILE A 67 -6.53 -4.17 1.17
N VAL A 68 -7.65 -3.86 1.82
CA VAL A 68 -8.04 -4.42 3.11
C VAL A 68 -9.33 -5.19 2.90
N ASP A 69 -9.39 -6.40 3.46
CA ASP A 69 -10.58 -7.22 3.43
C ASP A 69 -11.80 -6.44 3.95
N PRO A 70 -12.94 -6.44 3.25
CA PRO A 70 -14.13 -5.68 3.65
C PRO A 70 -14.55 -5.86 5.11
N GLU A 71 -14.46 -7.08 5.65
CA GLU A 71 -14.87 -7.39 7.02
C GLU A 71 -13.89 -6.89 8.07
N LYS A 72 -12.66 -6.55 7.66
CA LYS A 72 -11.58 -6.07 8.54
C LYS A 72 -11.23 -4.61 8.28
N ARG A 73 -12.11 -3.85 7.62
CA ARG A 73 -11.94 -2.39 7.43
C ARG A 73 -12.24 -1.65 8.74
N GLY A 74 -11.71 -0.44 8.87
CA GLY A 74 -11.95 0.42 10.03
C GLY A 74 -11.05 0.20 11.24
N ILE A 75 -10.31 -0.92 11.31
CA ILE A 75 -9.40 -1.22 12.44
C ILE A 75 -7.94 -0.78 12.21
N GLY A 76 -7.67 0.01 11.17
CA GLY A 76 -6.34 0.56 10.91
C GLY A 76 -5.40 -0.29 10.04
N LEU A 77 -5.81 -1.47 9.57
CA LEU A 77 -4.98 -2.37 8.73
C LEU A 77 -4.31 -1.69 7.51
N SER A 78 -4.96 -0.69 6.92
CA SER A 78 -4.39 0.03 5.77
C SER A 78 -3.15 0.85 6.12
N HIS A 79 -3.05 1.40 7.34
CA HIS A 79 -1.86 2.11 7.78
C HIS A 79 -0.71 1.14 7.99
N GLU A 80 -0.99 0.01 8.63
CA GLU A 80 0.01 -1.02 8.91
C GLU A 80 0.55 -1.63 7.61
N LEU A 81 -0.34 -1.89 6.66
CA LEU A 81 0.03 -2.37 5.33
C LEU A 81 0.92 -1.36 4.58
N VAL A 82 0.59 -0.06 4.63
CA VAL A 82 1.42 0.99 4.02
C VAL A 82 2.80 1.07 4.72
N ARG A 83 2.83 0.99 6.05
CA ARG A 83 4.07 1.01 6.84
C ARG A 83 4.99 -0.14 6.47
N LEU A 84 4.49 -1.38 6.51
CA LEU A 84 5.26 -2.56 6.16
C LEU A 84 5.71 -2.55 4.69
N SER A 85 4.89 -2.00 3.79
CA SER A 85 5.28 -1.84 2.39
C SER A 85 6.42 -0.84 2.23
N LEU A 86 6.43 0.25 3.01
CA LEU A 86 7.54 1.20 3.05
C LEU A 86 8.81 0.53 3.59
N GLU A 87 8.72 -0.22 4.70
CA GLU A 87 9.86 -0.96 5.25
C GLU A 87 10.45 -1.93 4.23
N ARG A 88 9.58 -2.70 3.58
CA ARG A 88 9.96 -3.63 2.50
C ARG A 88 10.72 -2.92 1.37
N ALA A 89 10.26 -1.74 0.98
CA ALA A 89 10.87 -0.95 -0.09
C ALA A 89 12.19 -0.28 0.33
N THR A 90 12.37 0.06 1.60
CA THR A 90 13.59 0.66 2.14
C THR A 90 14.66 -0.39 2.46
N GLN A 91 14.28 -1.61 2.81
CA GLN A 91 15.23 -2.65 3.24
C GLN A 91 15.73 -3.55 2.12
N ASP A 92 15.03 -3.63 0.98
CA ASP A 92 15.37 -4.57 -0.09
C ASP A 92 15.64 -3.90 -1.44
N PRO A 93 16.93 -3.86 -1.85
CA PRO A 93 17.35 -3.35 -3.14
C PRO A 93 16.71 -4.06 -4.34
N ILE A 94 16.38 -5.35 -4.19
CA ILE A 94 15.78 -6.14 -5.29
C ILE A 94 14.36 -5.62 -5.58
N VAL A 95 13.61 -5.25 -4.54
CA VAL A 95 12.28 -4.65 -4.70
C VAL A 95 12.39 -3.30 -5.39
N SER A 96 13.38 -2.48 -5.01
CA SER A 96 13.61 -1.17 -5.61
C SER A 96 14.27 -1.22 -7.00
N GLY A 97 14.68 -2.42 -7.47
CA GLY A 97 15.33 -2.62 -8.77
C GLY A 97 16.77 -2.10 -8.80
N GLN A 98 17.38 -1.90 -7.63
CA GLN A 98 18.72 -1.38 -7.45
C GLN A 98 19.71 -2.51 -7.17
N THR A 99 20.99 -2.26 -7.44
CA THR A 99 22.06 -3.19 -7.09
C THR A 99 22.29 -3.17 -5.58
N LEU A 100 22.73 -4.28 -5.01
CA LEU A 100 22.95 -4.41 -3.55
C LEU A 100 23.94 -3.39 -2.95
N GLY A 101 24.81 -2.79 -3.77
CA GLY A 101 25.85 -1.85 -3.31
C GLY A 101 25.50 -0.37 -3.38
N ASP A 102 24.38 0.00 -4.03
CA ASP A 102 24.02 1.40 -4.31
C ASP A 102 22.56 1.69 -3.91
N HIS A 103 22.17 1.18 -2.73
CA HIS A 103 20.79 1.27 -2.27
C HIS A 103 20.46 2.69 -1.79
N SER A 104 19.97 3.51 -2.73
CA SER A 104 19.40 4.80 -2.46
C SER A 104 17.88 4.66 -2.27
N PRO A 105 17.28 5.36 -1.29
CA PRO A 105 15.83 5.38 -1.09
C PRO A 105 15.05 5.62 -2.40
N PRO A 106 14.31 4.63 -2.94
CA PRO A 106 13.56 4.85 -4.17
C PRO A 106 12.44 5.88 -3.96
N LEU A 107 12.05 6.55 -5.06
CA LEU A 107 10.79 7.27 -5.10
C LEU A 107 9.65 6.25 -5.04
N ILE A 108 8.78 6.36 -4.04
CA ILE A 108 7.57 5.56 -3.90
C ILE A 108 6.36 6.44 -4.18
N PHE A 109 5.41 5.93 -4.95
CA PHE A 109 4.17 6.62 -5.22
C PHE A 109 2.96 5.68 -5.20
N SER A 110 1.77 6.26 -5.06
CA SER A 110 0.51 5.53 -5.16
C SER A 110 -0.56 6.45 -5.75
N PHE A 111 -1.50 5.85 -6.48
CA PHE A 111 -2.69 6.52 -6.97
C PHE A 111 -3.90 6.05 -6.19
N THR A 112 -4.68 6.98 -5.63
CA THR A 112 -5.92 6.61 -4.94
C THR A 112 -7.01 7.67 -5.12
N ARG A 113 -8.25 7.19 -5.18
CA ARG A 113 -9.48 7.99 -5.04
C ARG A 113 -10.12 7.80 -3.65
N SER A 114 -9.75 6.74 -2.94
CA SER A 114 -10.30 6.41 -1.63
C SER A 114 -9.72 7.31 -0.55
N ALA A 115 -10.60 8.00 0.20
CA ALA A 115 -10.23 8.84 1.33
C ALA A 115 -9.54 8.05 2.45
N ALA A 116 -9.94 6.79 2.67
CA ALA A 116 -9.33 5.91 3.67
C ALA A 116 -7.85 5.65 3.34
N LEU A 117 -7.56 5.25 2.10
CA LEU A 117 -6.17 5.02 1.67
C LEU A 117 -5.37 6.33 1.62
N ALA A 118 -5.98 7.44 1.20
CA ALA A 118 -5.34 8.74 1.22
C ALA A 118 -4.91 9.14 2.64
N THR A 119 -5.74 8.87 3.64
CA THR A 119 -5.41 9.08 5.06
C THR A 119 -4.23 8.21 5.48
N SER A 120 -4.22 6.94 5.09
CA SER A 120 -3.14 6.01 5.40
C SER A 120 -1.81 6.39 4.76
N LEU A 121 -1.84 6.85 3.51
CA LEU A 121 -0.67 7.38 2.82
C LEU A 121 -0.18 8.68 3.48
N THR A 122 -1.09 9.58 3.86
CA THR A 122 -0.70 10.85 4.51
C THR A 122 -0.05 10.61 5.86
N LYS A 123 -0.62 9.73 6.71
CA LYS A 123 0.02 9.30 7.96
C LYS A 123 1.34 8.57 7.71
N GLY A 124 1.41 7.81 6.62
CA GLY A 124 2.65 7.21 6.10
C GLY A 124 3.60 8.23 5.46
N GLY A 125 3.49 9.54 5.73
CA GLY A 125 4.43 10.57 5.27
C GLY A 125 4.42 10.87 3.78
N TYR A 126 3.41 10.41 3.02
CA TYR A 126 3.28 10.75 1.61
C TYR A 126 2.76 12.18 1.44
N ARG A 127 3.33 12.90 0.47
CA ARG A 127 2.84 14.21 0.07
C ARG A 127 1.88 14.06 -1.12
N ILE A 128 0.72 14.69 -1.01
CA ILE A 128 -0.22 14.79 -2.13
C ILE A 128 0.37 15.72 -3.20
N GLN A 129 0.38 15.26 -4.43
CA GLN A 129 0.83 16.04 -5.58
C GLN A 129 -0.39 16.52 -6.35
N PRO A 130 -0.71 17.83 -6.33
CA PRO A 130 -1.85 18.35 -7.06
C PRO A 130 -1.62 18.17 -8.56
N ALA A 131 -2.67 17.81 -9.31
CA ALA A 131 -2.54 17.63 -10.75
C ALA A 131 -2.06 18.93 -11.42
N ARG A 132 -0.79 18.98 -11.82
CA ARG A 132 -0.21 20.16 -12.47
C ARG A 132 -0.85 20.37 -13.84
N ARG A 133 -1.67 21.41 -13.95
CA ARG A 133 -2.24 21.91 -15.22
C ARG A 133 -1.19 22.77 -15.91
N ARG A 134 -0.29 22.17 -16.69
CA ARG A 134 0.52 22.97 -17.62
C ARG A 134 -0.38 23.45 -18.76
N PHE A 135 -0.37 24.75 -19.03
CA PHE A 135 -1.19 25.39 -20.08
C PHE A 135 -1.07 24.69 -21.45
N TRP A 136 0.13 24.28 -21.86
CA TRP A 136 0.34 23.51 -23.11
C TRP A 136 -0.14 22.05 -23.09
N ARG A 137 -0.56 21.52 -21.94
CA ARG A 137 -1.08 20.14 -21.76
C ARG A 137 -2.57 20.11 -21.38
N LEU A 138 -3.25 21.26 -21.42
CA LEU A 138 -4.65 21.43 -20.99
C LEU A 138 -5.65 20.47 -21.64
N PHE A 139 -5.35 19.96 -22.83
CA PHE A 139 -6.32 19.22 -23.64
C PHE A 139 -6.08 17.71 -23.76
N LEU A 140 -4.96 17.20 -23.27
CA LEU A 140 -4.54 15.84 -23.60
C LEU A 140 -4.74 14.85 -22.43
N TRP A 141 -4.32 15.15 -21.20
CA TRP A 141 -4.38 14.18 -20.09
C TRP A 141 -4.65 14.86 -18.74
N ARG A 142 -5.84 14.67 -18.17
CA ARG A 142 -6.19 15.03 -16.78
C ARG A 142 -5.58 14.00 -15.80
N SER A 143 -4.27 13.99 -15.62
CA SER A 143 -3.63 13.03 -14.71
C SER A 143 -2.54 13.68 -13.86
N ALA A 144 -2.59 13.40 -12.55
CA ALA A 144 -1.57 13.82 -11.59
C ALA A 144 -0.19 13.17 -11.84
N SER A 145 -0.11 12.16 -12.72
CA SER A 145 1.13 11.51 -13.16
C SER A 145 2.15 12.49 -13.77
N ALA A 146 1.72 13.66 -14.25
CA ALA A 146 2.60 14.69 -14.80
C ALA A 146 3.64 15.25 -13.82
N ASN A 147 3.48 14.99 -12.51
CA ASN A 147 4.42 15.39 -11.46
C ASN A 147 5.57 14.39 -11.25
N LEU A 148 5.50 13.20 -11.84
CA LEU A 148 6.54 12.18 -11.72
C LEU A 148 7.68 12.42 -12.71
N PRO A 149 8.88 11.84 -12.49
CA PRO A 149 9.97 11.88 -13.47
C PRO A 149 9.55 11.35 -14.85
N ILE A 150 10.15 11.83 -15.93
CA ILE A 150 9.69 11.53 -17.30
C ILE A 150 9.73 10.04 -17.64
N PHE A 151 10.75 9.31 -17.16
CA PHE A 151 10.85 7.86 -17.34
C PHE A 151 9.73 7.10 -16.61
N VAL A 152 9.35 7.57 -15.41
CA VAL A 152 8.20 7.04 -14.67
C VAL A 152 6.90 7.34 -15.42
N GLN A 153 6.74 8.55 -15.98
CA GLN A 153 5.56 8.89 -16.79
C GLN A 153 5.41 7.97 -18.01
N LEU A 154 6.50 7.73 -18.75
CA LEU A 154 6.49 6.86 -19.93
C LEU A 154 6.22 5.40 -19.55
N ALA A 155 6.84 4.90 -18.48
CA ALA A 155 6.62 3.55 -17.96
C ALA A 155 5.16 3.36 -17.51
N LEU A 156 4.60 4.32 -16.77
CA LEU A 156 3.19 4.32 -16.35
C LEU A 156 2.25 4.36 -17.56
N ALA A 157 2.55 5.17 -18.57
CA ALA A 157 1.70 5.26 -19.77
C ALA A 157 1.67 3.92 -20.53
N LYS A 158 2.85 3.28 -20.72
CA LYS A 158 2.94 1.96 -21.34
C LYS A 158 2.17 0.91 -20.56
N GLU A 159 2.32 0.90 -19.23
CA GLU A 159 1.63 -0.04 -18.36
C GLU A 159 0.12 0.16 -18.38
N ARG A 160 -0.36 1.39 -18.18
CA ARG A 160 -1.79 1.71 -18.19
C ARG A 160 -2.42 1.39 -19.55
N LEU A 161 -1.72 1.66 -20.66
CA LEU A 161 -2.21 1.31 -21.99
C LEU A 161 -2.36 -0.20 -22.15
N GLY A 162 -1.31 -0.97 -21.83
CA GLY A 162 -1.35 -2.44 -21.89
C GLY A 162 -2.42 -3.05 -20.99
N ARG A 163 -2.56 -2.53 -19.76
CA ARG A 163 -3.59 -2.97 -18.81
C ARG A 163 -4.99 -2.63 -19.31
N THR A 164 -5.21 -1.41 -19.80
CA THR A 164 -6.53 -0.97 -20.30
C THR A 164 -6.96 -1.82 -21.50
N ILE A 165 -6.05 -2.08 -22.45
CA ILE A 165 -6.33 -2.98 -23.58
C ILE A 165 -6.74 -4.36 -23.08
N LYS A 166 -5.96 -4.96 -22.16
CA LYS A 166 -6.26 -6.28 -21.59
C LYS A 166 -7.59 -6.29 -20.81
N MET A 167 -7.89 -5.23 -20.06
CA MET A 167 -9.15 -5.09 -19.33
C MET A 167 -10.34 -4.91 -20.28
N LEU A 168 -10.18 -4.22 -21.41
CA LEU A 168 -11.26 -4.06 -22.39
C LEU A 168 -11.75 -5.41 -22.95
N PHE A 169 -10.87 -6.41 -23.03
CA PHE A 169 -11.24 -7.77 -23.48
C PHE A 169 -11.72 -8.70 -22.35
N LYS A 170 -11.30 -8.46 -21.10
CA LYS A 170 -11.64 -9.34 -19.96
C LYS A 170 -12.74 -8.80 -19.05
N ASP A 171 -12.71 -7.51 -18.75
CA ASP A 171 -13.58 -6.85 -17.79
C ASP A 171 -13.85 -5.39 -18.24
N ARG A 172 -14.82 -5.25 -19.13
CA ARG A 172 -15.22 -3.96 -19.71
C ARG A 172 -15.73 -2.97 -18.66
N ARG A 173 -16.34 -3.48 -17.58
CA ARG A 173 -16.87 -2.66 -16.49
C ARG A 173 -15.73 -1.93 -15.79
N LYS A 174 -14.67 -2.64 -15.41
CA LYS A 174 -13.48 -2.04 -14.80
C LYS A 174 -12.76 -1.09 -15.72
N ALA A 175 -12.59 -1.47 -17.00
CA ALA A 175 -11.96 -0.60 -17.99
C ALA A 175 -12.71 0.74 -18.12
N LYS A 176 -14.04 0.70 -18.23
CA LYS A 176 -14.88 1.90 -18.31
C LYS A 176 -14.74 2.77 -17.06
N GLN A 177 -14.75 2.16 -15.88
CA GLN A 177 -14.62 2.88 -14.60
C GLN A 177 -13.27 3.59 -14.49
N GLN A 178 -12.17 2.88 -14.72
CA GLN A 178 -10.82 3.43 -14.58
C GLN A 178 -10.54 4.51 -15.61
N VAL A 179 -11.00 4.35 -16.85
CA VAL A 179 -10.85 5.36 -17.92
C VAL A 179 -11.74 6.58 -17.64
N GLY A 180 -12.96 6.38 -17.12
CA GLY A 180 -13.86 7.48 -16.75
C GLY A 180 -13.31 8.35 -15.62
N ASN A 181 -12.64 7.72 -14.64
CA ASN A 181 -12.22 8.38 -13.41
C ASN A 181 -10.73 8.77 -13.38
N VAL A 182 -10.01 8.73 -14.51
CA VAL A 182 -8.55 9.04 -14.55
C VAL A 182 -8.22 10.37 -13.88
N GLY A 183 -9.10 11.36 -14.00
CA GLY A 183 -8.93 12.69 -13.40
C GLY A 183 -9.18 12.79 -11.90
N GLU A 184 -9.78 11.76 -11.29
CA GLU A 184 -10.11 11.72 -9.86
C GLU A 184 -9.06 11.00 -9.03
N TYR A 185 -8.11 10.28 -9.67
CA TYR A 185 -7.02 9.64 -8.93
C TYR A 185 -5.99 10.68 -8.49
N HIS A 186 -5.89 10.84 -7.18
CA HIS A 186 -4.88 11.67 -6.55
C HIS A 186 -3.56 10.92 -6.47
N LEU A 187 -2.46 11.61 -6.77
CA LEU A 187 -1.11 11.07 -6.70
C LEU A 187 -0.50 11.42 -5.33
N PHE A 188 0.00 10.39 -4.66
CA PHE A 188 0.77 10.50 -3.44
C PHE A 188 2.20 10.09 -3.73
N THR A 189 3.19 10.89 -3.31
CA THR A 189 4.61 10.62 -3.53
C THR A 189 5.39 10.75 -2.24
N ARG A 190 6.40 9.89 -2.07
CA ARG A 190 7.34 9.90 -0.95
C ARG A 190 8.69 9.34 -1.41
N ILE A 191 9.79 9.84 -0.85
CA ILE A 191 11.10 9.16 -0.96
C ILE A 191 11.19 8.17 0.20
N ALA A 192 11.62 6.93 -0.06
CA ALA A 192 11.71 5.81 0.89
C ALA A 192 12.76 6.01 2.01
N GLY A 193 12.75 7.16 2.68
CA GLY A 193 13.62 7.49 3.81
C GLY A 193 13.02 7.07 5.16
N SER A 194 13.52 7.66 6.24
CA SER A 194 13.09 7.35 7.61
C SER A 194 11.58 7.48 7.80
N LEU A 195 10.96 6.46 8.40
CA LEU A 195 9.54 6.45 8.74
C LEU A 195 9.21 7.56 9.75
N PRO A 196 8.04 8.21 9.64
CA PRO A 196 7.58 9.09 10.70
C PRO A 196 7.46 8.31 12.02
N GLU A 197 7.81 8.98 13.12
CA GLU A 197 7.83 8.41 14.47
C GLU A 197 6.41 8.00 14.92
N ARG A 198 6.31 6.88 15.67
CA ARG A 198 5.05 6.23 16.05
C ARG A 198 4.34 7.06 17.11
N GLU A 199 3.19 7.66 16.80
CA GLU A 199 2.40 8.35 17.82
C GLU A 199 1.53 7.39 18.67
N GLU A 200 1.00 6.28 18.14
CA GLU A 200 0.25 5.28 18.96
C GLU A 200 0.31 3.84 18.39
N PRO A 201 0.25 2.79 19.24
CA PRO A 201 0.00 1.43 18.79
C PRO A 201 -1.46 1.29 18.34
N MET A 202 -1.70 1.10 17.04
CA MET A 202 -3.01 0.61 16.61
C MET A 202 -3.12 -0.86 17.02
N THR A 203 -4.22 -1.22 17.68
CA THR A 203 -4.55 -2.60 18.09
C THR A 203 -4.51 -3.54 16.89
N THR A 204 -3.40 -4.24 16.73
CA THR A 204 -3.21 -5.32 15.74
C THR A 204 -3.12 -6.67 16.46
N ASP A 205 -3.95 -6.89 17.47
CA ASP A 205 -4.03 -8.18 18.14
C ASP A 205 -4.49 -9.23 17.11
N GLY A 206 -3.67 -10.27 16.90
CA GLY A 206 -3.97 -11.39 15.99
C GLY A 206 -3.67 -11.19 14.50
N ILE A 207 -2.93 -10.15 14.08
CA ILE A 207 -2.57 -9.93 12.68
C ILE A 207 -1.08 -10.23 12.44
N VAL A 208 -0.80 -11.20 11.56
CA VAL A 208 0.56 -11.64 11.22
C VAL A 208 0.96 -11.07 9.87
N ALA A 209 2.03 -10.27 9.82
CA ALA A 209 2.65 -9.85 8.57
C ALA A 209 3.60 -10.93 8.05
N LEU A 210 3.29 -11.58 6.94
CA LEU A 210 4.21 -12.53 6.28
C LEU A 210 4.56 -12.01 4.89
N GLY A 211 5.85 -11.72 4.71
CA GLY A 211 6.43 -11.09 3.51
C GLY A 211 7.94 -10.81 3.57
N MET A 212 8.55 -10.91 4.75
CA MET A 212 9.97 -11.20 5.06
C MET A 212 10.00 -11.97 6.39
N ASN A 213 11.11 -12.65 6.73
CA ASN A 213 11.32 -13.34 8.01
C ASN A 213 10.99 -12.41 9.20
N VAL A 214 9.75 -12.44 9.69
CA VAL A 214 9.36 -11.79 10.94
C VAL A 214 9.01 -12.93 11.88
N ALA A 215 9.90 -13.12 12.85
CA ALA A 215 9.73 -14.09 13.91
C ALA A 215 8.43 -13.79 14.67
N ARG A 216 7.74 -14.87 15.02
CA ARG A 216 6.62 -14.93 15.94
C ARG A 216 6.95 -14.07 17.17
N VAL A 217 6.07 -13.14 17.52
CA VAL A 217 5.91 -12.72 18.91
C VAL A 217 4.51 -13.16 19.27
N THR A 218 4.43 -14.28 19.99
CA THR A 218 3.20 -14.70 20.66
C THR A 218 3.30 -14.28 22.12
N ASP A 219 2.16 -14.14 22.80
CA ASP A 219 2.08 -13.73 24.22
C ASP A 219 2.89 -14.63 25.18
N GLU A 220 3.40 -15.76 24.69
CA GLU A 220 4.34 -16.66 25.39
C GLU A 220 5.75 -16.06 25.56
N ASP A 221 6.15 -15.08 24.73
CA ASP A 221 7.46 -14.41 24.83
C ASP A 221 7.48 -13.25 25.85
N LEU A 222 6.34 -12.94 26.46
CA LEU A 222 6.22 -11.92 27.52
C LEU A 222 6.14 -12.51 28.93
N ILE A 223 6.11 -13.85 29.07
CA ILE A 223 5.92 -14.50 30.38
C ILE A 223 7.25 -14.97 30.99
N ASP A 224 8.37 -14.95 30.24
CA ASP A 224 9.66 -15.48 30.71
C ASP A 224 10.73 -14.40 30.98
N GLU A 225 10.33 -13.30 31.63
CA GLU A 225 11.25 -12.55 32.50
C GLU A 225 10.66 -12.34 33.90
N GLY A 226 10.42 -13.46 34.58
CA GLY A 226 10.41 -13.48 36.03
C GLY A 226 11.79 -13.16 36.58
N GLY A 227 12.08 -11.89 36.86
CA GLY A 227 13.31 -11.53 37.58
C GLY A 227 13.64 -10.05 37.73
N SER A 228 13.12 -9.43 38.79
CA SER A 228 13.75 -8.31 39.53
C SER A 228 13.48 -6.85 39.11
N SER A 229 12.64 -6.21 39.95
CA SER A 229 12.81 -4.89 40.59
C SER A 229 12.73 -3.57 39.78
N HIS A 230 11.85 -2.69 40.30
CA HIS A 230 11.78 -1.22 40.15
C HIS A 230 11.17 -0.72 38.83
N GLN A 231 10.24 0.23 38.77
CA GLN A 231 9.70 1.19 39.74
C GLN A 231 8.37 1.74 39.18
N LYS A 232 7.36 1.92 40.04
CA LYS A 232 6.14 2.68 39.74
C LYS A 232 6.48 4.15 39.46
N SER A 233 5.95 4.71 38.38
CA SER A 233 5.69 6.15 38.20
C SER A 233 4.53 6.28 37.21
N ALA A 234 3.30 6.30 37.71
CA ALA A 234 2.52 7.53 37.94
C ALA A 234 2.10 8.22 36.63
N ILE A 235 0.85 7.95 36.27
CA ILE A 235 0.03 8.67 35.30
C ILE A 235 0.04 10.16 35.64
N SER A 236 0.35 11.03 34.68
CA SER A 236 0.04 12.46 34.79
C SER A 236 -0.88 12.89 33.66
N ASP A 237 -2.13 13.16 34.02
CA ASP A 237 -3.04 14.00 33.26
C ASP A 237 -2.39 15.37 33.03
N GLN A 238 -2.20 15.77 31.77
CA GLN A 238 -2.17 17.19 31.41
C GLN A 238 -2.49 17.42 29.93
N LYS A 239 -3.74 17.86 29.71
CA LYS A 239 -4.26 18.76 28.67
C LYS A 239 -3.92 18.44 27.20
N THR A 240 -4.83 17.69 26.59
CA THR A 240 -5.25 17.90 25.20
C THR A 240 -5.67 19.36 24.99
N HIS A 241 -4.95 20.08 24.13
CA HIS A 241 -5.42 21.34 23.57
C HIS A 241 -6.02 21.06 22.19
N ALA A 242 -7.31 21.38 22.05
CA ALA A 242 -8.05 21.28 20.81
C ALA A 242 -7.50 22.27 19.78
N TRP A 243 -7.53 21.81 18.53
CA TRP A 243 -7.29 22.59 17.32
C TRP A 243 -8.21 23.81 17.26
N ASP A 244 -7.64 24.98 16.98
CA ASP A 244 -8.37 26.19 16.63
C ASP A 244 -8.33 26.36 15.10
N GLU A 245 -9.50 26.44 14.49
CA GLU A 245 -9.70 26.84 13.10
C GLU A 245 -9.73 28.37 13.04
N GLY A 246 -9.00 29.00 12.10
CA GLY A 246 -9.34 30.36 11.66
C GLY A 246 -8.21 31.22 11.11
N GLU A 247 -8.40 31.56 9.83
CA GLU A 247 -7.80 32.65 9.00
C GLU A 247 -6.50 32.38 8.23
#